data_AF-A0A5D6W6Q6-F1
#
_entry.id   AF-A0A5D6W6Q6-F1
#
_cell.length_a   1.000
_cell.length_b   1.000
_cell.length_c   1.000
_cell.angle_alpha   90.00
_cell.angle_beta   90.00
_cell.angle_gamma   90.00
#
_symmetry.space_group_name_H-M   'P 1'
#
loop_
_entity.id
_entity.type
_entity.pdbx_description
1 polymer ?
#
loop_
_entity_poly.entity_id
_entity_poly.type
_entity_poly.pdbx_seq_one_letter_code
_entity_poly.pdbx_strand_id
1 'polypeptide(L)'
;MVNTLGSLIIIGFVLVMGARWLSKRQQGTSWDEEELVDSANQLKAEIERSADAVIKRMGSHINHLEQLLQQAEARNRELEAQLLEARQLSMSLEQQGRQLDERIMTAKQTSQELAIRWQNPPVMPMMAPNAMAPAMSVQQPVMQQPAATVERVDAQDFAAVLQKSIEREEQEIHAPHITGEHQAAGLAEAMNNRAAEVSEEPADKPAGPVEEDPTEGMSQSAAKARALLLSGYSVEETARETGIGKGAIELLREMNRHELE
;
A
#
# COMPACT_ATOMS: atom_id res chain seq x y z
N MET A 1 22.63 6.46 105.25
CA MET A 1 23.61 6.42 104.13
C MET A 1 23.24 5.41 103.04
N VAL A 2 22.50 4.34 103.32
CA VAL A 2 22.13 3.34 102.30
C VAL A 2 21.08 3.86 101.29
N ASN A 3 20.14 4.71 101.72
CA ASN A 3 19.12 5.28 100.83
C ASN A 3 19.68 6.26 99.79
N THR A 4 20.80 6.94 100.07
CA THR A 4 21.44 7.86 99.12
C THR A 4 22.20 7.11 98.03
N LEU A 5 22.86 5.98 98.37
CA LEU A 5 23.44 5.08 97.37
C LEU A 5 22.35 4.44 96.49
N GLY A 6 21.23 4.01 97.09
CA GLY A 6 20.09 3.45 96.38
C GLY A 6 19.41 4.42 95.42
N SER A 7 19.30 5.71 95.77
CA SER A 7 18.72 6.72 94.89
C SER A 7 19.64 7.04 93.69
N LEU A 8 20.96 7.06 93.90
CA LEU A 8 21.93 7.32 92.82
C LEU A 8 21.93 6.23 91.74
N ILE A 9 21.80 4.96 92.13
CA ILE A 9 21.71 3.85 91.16
C ILE A 9 20.41 3.89 90.35
N ILE A 10 19.29 4.28 90.99
CA ILE A 10 18.00 4.42 90.30
C ILE A 10 18.03 5.59 89.31
N ILE A 11 18.60 6.73 89.70
CA ILE A 11 18.76 7.89 88.81
C ILE A 11 19.65 7.54 87.63
N GLY A 12 20.77 6.84 87.88
CA GLY A 12 21.65 6.35 86.81
C GLY A 12 20.92 5.41 85.85
N PHE A 13 20.09 4.49 86.36
CA PHE A 13 19.30 3.58 85.52
C PHE A 13 18.28 4.34 84.67
N VAL A 14 17.57 5.30 85.25
CA VAL A 14 16.60 6.14 84.50
C VAL A 14 17.29 6.97 83.43
N LEU A 15 18.48 7.50 83.70
CA LEU A 15 19.24 8.29 82.74
C LEU A 15 19.74 7.44 81.58
N VAL A 16 20.25 6.23 81.85
CA VAL A 16 20.65 5.27 80.81
C VAL A 16 19.43 4.78 80.02
N MET A 17 18.31 4.52 80.69
CA MET A 17 17.06 4.12 80.03
C MET A 17 16.52 5.22 79.12
N GLY A 18 16.56 6.48 79.58
CA GLY A 18 16.17 7.65 78.81
C GLY A 18 17.09 7.88 77.60
N ALA A 19 18.41 7.79 77.79
CA ALA A 19 19.38 7.92 76.69
C ALA A 19 19.24 6.80 75.66
N ARG A 20 19.04 5.56 76.10
CA ARG A 20 18.81 4.40 75.23
C ARG A 20 17.48 4.53 74.48
N TRP A 21 16.45 5.07 75.13
CA TRP A 21 15.15 5.33 74.49
C TRP A 21 15.25 6.43 73.43
N LEU A 22 16.00 7.50 73.68
CA LEU A 22 16.23 8.57 72.72
C LEU A 22 17.08 8.12 71.52
N SER A 23 18.13 7.34 71.77
CA SER A 23 18.99 6.77 70.72
C SER A 23 18.22 5.75 69.86
N LYS A 24 17.30 4.98 70.45
CA LYS A 24 16.43 4.06 69.69
C LYS A 24 15.41 4.80 68.81
N ARG A 25 14.97 6.01 69.20
CA ARG A 25 14.14 6.87 68.34
C ARG A 25 14.91 7.46 67.17
N GLN A 26 16.17 7.88 67.38
CA GLN A 26 17.03 8.40 66.30
C GLN A 26 17.47 7.33 65.32
N GLN A 27 17.69 6.09 65.79
CA GLN A 27 17.99 4.98 64.89
C GLN A 27 16.87 4.82 63.86
N GLY A 28 15.59 4.86 64.25
CA GLY A 28 14.47 4.79 63.30
C GLY A 28 14.54 5.84 62.18
N THR A 29 14.97 7.07 62.48
CA THR A 29 15.04 8.17 61.50
C THR A 29 16.23 8.06 60.55
N SER A 30 17.37 7.53 61.00
CA SER A 30 18.51 7.30 60.11
C SER A 30 18.25 6.16 59.10
N TRP A 31 17.48 5.14 59.50
CA TRP A 31 17.03 4.09 58.58
C TRP A 31 16.00 4.65 57.58
N ASP A 32 15.05 5.47 58.03
CA ASP A 32 14.06 6.13 57.15
C ASP A 32 14.73 7.10 56.14
N GLU A 33 15.77 7.83 56.52
CA GLU A 33 16.48 8.76 55.62
C GLU A 33 17.28 8.01 54.54
N GLU A 34 17.85 6.85 54.87
CA GLU A 34 18.54 5.97 53.92
C GLU A 34 17.54 5.35 52.93
N GLU A 35 16.37 4.88 53.39
CA GLU A 35 15.29 4.36 52.55
C GLU A 35 14.68 5.43 51.62
N LEU A 36 14.58 6.69 52.07
CA LEU A 36 14.13 7.81 51.24
C LEU A 36 15.14 8.16 50.14
N VAL A 37 16.43 8.10 50.44
CA VAL A 37 17.49 8.30 49.44
C VAL A 37 17.51 7.15 48.44
N ASP A 38 17.34 5.91 48.89
CA ASP A 38 17.29 4.73 48.03
C ASP A 38 16.06 4.74 47.12
N SER A 39 14.88 5.09 47.64
CA SER A 39 13.66 5.24 46.83
C SER A 39 13.76 6.40 45.83
N ALA A 40 14.41 7.51 46.18
CA ALA A 40 14.67 8.61 45.25
C ALA A 40 15.66 8.20 44.13
N ASN A 41 16.70 7.43 44.48
CA ASN A 41 17.64 6.87 43.51
C ASN A 41 16.97 5.85 42.59
N GLN A 42 16.08 5.01 43.13
CA GLN A 42 15.30 4.05 42.36
C GLN A 42 14.34 4.75 41.41
N LEU A 43 13.60 5.76 41.87
CA LEU A 43 12.72 6.56 41.01
C LEU A 43 13.49 7.24 39.88
N LYS A 44 14.67 7.80 40.18
CA LYS A 44 15.54 8.38 39.15
C LYS A 44 15.95 7.34 38.11
N ALA A 45 16.37 6.15 38.54
CA ALA A 45 16.74 5.06 37.64
C ALA A 45 15.56 4.58 36.79
N GLU A 46 14.36 4.51 37.36
CA GLU A 46 13.13 4.18 36.63
C GLU A 46 12.76 5.25 35.61
N ILE A 47 12.90 6.54 35.96
CA ILE A 47 12.65 7.65 35.03
C ILE A 47 13.66 7.61 33.88
N GLU A 48 14.95 7.48 34.16
CA GLU A 48 15.98 7.37 33.11
C GLU A 48 15.70 6.18 32.19
N ARG A 49 15.36 5.02 32.76
CA ARG A 49 15.00 3.82 32.00
C ARG A 49 13.74 4.03 31.14
N SER A 50 12.73 4.69 31.69
CA SER A 50 11.48 4.99 30.96
C SER A 50 11.72 6.01 29.85
N ALA A 51 12.54 7.04 30.10
CA ALA A 51 12.90 8.06 29.12
C ALA A 51 13.69 7.45 27.95
N ASP A 52 14.69 6.61 28.23
CA ASP A 52 15.45 5.91 27.19
C ASP A 52 14.57 4.97 26.36
N ALA A 53 13.64 4.26 27.00
CA ALA A 53 12.69 3.42 26.30
C ALA A 53 11.78 4.24 25.37
N VAL A 54 11.27 5.38 25.84
CA VAL A 54 10.45 6.30 25.04
C VAL A 54 11.26 6.89 23.89
N ILE A 55 12.48 7.37 24.12
CA ILE A 55 13.36 7.94 23.09
C ILE A 55 13.65 6.89 22.02
N LYS A 56 13.99 5.65 22.39
CA LYS A 56 14.23 4.58 21.44
C LYS A 56 12.99 4.28 20.59
N ARG A 57 11.81 4.24 21.21
CA ARG A 57 10.54 4.03 20.50
C ARG A 57 10.22 5.17 19.55
N MET A 58 10.35 6.43 20.00
CA MET A 58 10.12 7.60 19.16
C MET A 58 11.13 7.65 18.01
N GLY A 59 12.41 7.35 18.23
CA GLY A 59 13.41 7.24 17.18
C GLY A 59 13.06 6.17 16.14
N SER A 60 12.60 5.00 16.58
CA SER A 60 12.12 3.95 15.67
C SER A 60 10.90 4.40 14.86
N HIS A 61 9.95 5.09 15.49
CA HIS A 61 8.75 5.59 14.79
C HIS A 61 9.10 6.71 13.80
N ILE A 62 10.00 7.63 14.16
CA ILE A 62 10.47 8.71 13.27
C ILE A 62 11.16 8.11 12.05
N ASN A 63 12.07 7.15 12.24
CA ASN A 63 12.73 6.46 11.13
C ASN A 63 11.71 5.76 10.21
N HIS A 64 10.68 5.12 10.79
CA HIS A 64 9.63 4.49 10.00
C HIS A 64 8.81 5.52 9.19
N LEU A 65 8.48 6.67 9.80
CA LEU A 65 7.78 7.75 9.12
C LEU A 65 8.62 8.38 8.00
N GLU A 66 9.91 8.58 8.23
CA GLU A 66 10.84 9.05 7.19
C GLU A 66 10.90 8.07 6.02
N GLN A 67 10.96 6.77 6.31
CA GLN A 67 10.94 5.74 5.27
C GLN A 67 9.62 5.75 4.48
N LEU A 68 8.47 5.85 5.17
CA LEU A 68 7.17 5.95 4.51
C LEU A 68 7.05 7.22 3.66
N LEU A 69 7.57 8.34 4.15
CA LEU A 69 7.59 9.61 3.41
C LEU A 69 8.45 9.48 2.14
N GLN A 70 9.66 8.92 2.26
CA GLN A 70 10.53 8.67 1.11
C GLN A 70 9.88 7.72 0.09
N GLN A 71 9.20 6.68 0.58
CA GLN A 71 8.47 5.75 -0.29
C GLN A 71 7.31 6.45 -1.00
N ALA A 72 6.56 7.30 -0.31
CA ALA A 72 5.47 8.07 -0.90
C ALA A 72 5.99 9.07 -1.95
N GLU A 73 7.08 9.77 -1.68
CA GLU A 73 7.72 10.67 -2.64
C GLU A 73 8.23 9.93 -3.88
N ALA A 74 8.87 8.78 -3.71
CA ALA A 74 9.33 7.96 -4.82
C ALA A 74 8.17 7.52 -5.72
N ARG A 75 7.07 7.05 -5.11
CA ARG A 75 5.85 6.68 -5.84
C ARG A 75 5.20 7.86 -6.53
N ASN A 76 5.19 9.03 -5.90
CA ASN A 76 4.64 10.23 -6.51
C ASN A 76 5.43 10.63 -7.75
N ARG A 77 6.77 10.64 -7.69
CA ARG A 77 7.62 10.91 -8.86
C ARG A 77 7.40 9.91 -9.99
N GLU A 78 7.22 8.64 -9.66
CA GLU A 78 6.89 7.60 -10.63
C GLU A 78 5.54 7.89 -11.33
N LEU A 79 4.50 8.22 -10.56
CA LEU A 79 3.18 8.56 -11.10
C LEU A 79 3.19 9.87 -11.91
N GLU A 80 3.94 10.88 -11.49
CA GLU A 80 4.12 12.12 -12.25
C GLU A 80 4.78 11.85 -13.61
N ALA A 81 5.81 10.98 -13.65
CA ALA A 81 6.45 10.58 -14.89
C ALA A 81 5.47 9.83 -15.81
N GLN A 82 4.69 8.89 -15.27
CA GLN A 82 3.66 8.18 -16.03
C GLN A 82 2.56 9.13 -16.55
N LEU A 83 2.13 10.11 -15.76
CA LEU A 83 1.16 11.12 -16.19
C LEU A 83 1.70 12.00 -17.31
N LEU A 84 2.98 12.38 -17.24
CA LEU A 84 3.63 13.16 -18.31
C LEU A 84 3.70 12.35 -19.60
N GLU A 85 4.07 11.07 -19.53
CA GLU A 85 4.11 10.18 -20.69
C GLU A 85 2.72 9.98 -21.31
N ALA A 86 1.71 9.68 -20.49
CA ALA A 86 0.33 9.55 -20.94
C ALA A 86 -0.18 10.83 -21.62
N ARG A 87 0.17 12.00 -21.06
CA ARG A 87 -0.18 13.30 -21.64
C ARG A 87 0.54 13.58 -22.96
N GLN A 88 1.80 13.15 -23.09
CA GLN A 88 2.52 13.24 -24.36
C GLN A 88 1.87 12.36 -25.43
N LEU A 89 1.51 11.13 -25.07
CA LEU A 89 0.83 10.21 -25.98
C LEU A 89 -0.53 10.76 -26.42
N SER A 90 -1.32 11.32 -25.50
CA SER A 90 -2.62 11.94 -25.85
C SER A 90 -2.44 13.12 -26.82
N MET A 91 -1.42 13.96 -26.62
CA MET A 91 -1.11 15.05 -27.55
C MET A 91 -0.71 14.52 -28.92
N SER A 92 0.06 13.43 -29.00
CA SER A 92 0.45 12.82 -30.27
C SER A 92 -0.75 12.23 -31.02
N LEU A 93 -1.67 11.56 -30.32
CA LEU A 93 -2.90 11.03 -30.91
C LEU A 93 -3.82 12.14 -31.40
N GLU A 94 -3.94 13.23 -30.65
CA GLU A 94 -4.73 14.38 -31.07
C GLU A 94 -4.14 15.04 -32.33
N GLN A 95 -2.81 15.18 -32.40
CA GLN A 95 -2.13 15.69 -33.60
C GLN A 95 -2.35 14.78 -34.81
N GLN A 96 -2.22 13.46 -34.62
CA GLN A 96 -2.52 12.50 -35.68
C GLN A 96 -3.99 12.61 -36.13
N GLY A 97 -4.93 12.70 -35.19
CA GLY A 97 -6.34 12.92 -35.49
C GLY A 97 -6.58 14.19 -36.33
N ARG A 98 -5.95 15.30 -35.97
CA ARG A 98 -6.03 16.56 -36.75
C ARG A 98 -5.44 16.40 -38.16
N GLN A 99 -4.30 15.73 -38.29
CA GLN A 99 -3.68 15.46 -39.60
C GLN A 99 -4.56 14.57 -40.48
N LEU A 100 -5.20 13.54 -39.91
CA LEU A 100 -6.16 12.71 -40.64
C LEU A 100 -7.37 13.54 -41.08
N ASP A 101 -7.88 14.44 -40.23
CA ASP A 101 -9.02 15.29 -40.57
C ASP A 101 -8.69 16.26 -41.71
N GLU A 102 -7.50 16.88 -41.70
CA GLU A 102 -6.99 17.70 -42.80
C GLU A 102 -6.86 16.90 -44.11
N ARG A 103 -6.34 15.66 -44.03
CA ARG A 103 -6.26 14.75 -45.19
C ARG A 103 -7.65 14.36 -45.72
N ILE A 104 -8.62 14.13 -44.84
CA ILE A 104 -10.01 13.85 -45.23
C ILE A 104 -10.62 15.08 -45.89
N MET A 105 -10.39 16.28 -45.35
CA MET A 105 -10.92 17.52 -45.89
C MET A 105 -10.36 17.82 -47.28
N THR A 106 -9.04 17.67 -47.46
CA THR A 106 -8.38 17.85 -48.77
C THR A 106 -8.80 16.79 -49.80
N ALA A 107 -8.94 15.52 -49.40
CA ALA A 107 -9.49 14.46 -50.26
C ALA A 107 -10.95 14.75 -50.67
N LYS A 108 -11.77 15.27 -49.75
CA LYS A 108 -13.14 15.72 -50.06
C LYS A 108 -13.15 16.89 -51.04
N GLN A 109 -12.28 17.88 -50.87
CA GLN A 109 -12.19 19.03 -51.79
C GLN A 109 -11.74 18.61 -53.19
N THR A 110 -10.69 17.81 -53.29
CA THR A 110 -10.18 17.32 -54.59
C THR A 110 -11.21 16.43 -55.30
N SER A 111 -11.88 15.52 -54.58
CA SER A 111 -12.96 14.73 -55.17
C SER A 111 -14.15 15.59 -55.62
N GLN A 112 -14.49 16.65 -54.88
CA GLN A 112 -15.53 17.60 -55.27
C GLN A 112 -15.13 18.43 -56.50
N GLU A 113 -13.89 18.91 -56.57
CA GLU A 113 -13.36 19.62 -57.73
C GLU A 113 -13.43 18.73 -58.98
N LEU A 114 -12.99 17.47 -58.86
CA LEU A 114 -13.10 16.48 -59.93
C LEU A 114 -14.55 16.24 -60.31
N ALA A 115 -15.47 16.10 -59.36
CA ALA A 115 -16.90 15.92 -59.63
C ALA A 115 -17.48 17.11 -60.40
N ILE A 116 -17.16 18.35 -60.03
CA ILE A 116 -17.58 19.56 -60.75
C ILE A 116 -16.99 19.57 -62.17
N ARG A 117 -15.72 19.19 -62.33
CA ARG A 117 -15.05 19.12 -63.62
C ARG A 117 -15.66 18.07 -64.56
N TRP A 118 -16.10 16.92 -64.03
CA TRP A 118 -16.80 15.89 -64.81
C TRP A 118 -18.26 16.29 -65.11
N GLN A 119 -18.91 17.02 -64.21
CA GLN A 119 -20.28 17.52 -64.39
C GLN A 119 -20.35 18.66 -65.42
N ASN A 120 -19.29 19.47 -65.52
CA ASN A 120 -19.24 20.62 -66.44
C ASN A 120 -17.90 20.59 -67.23
N PRO A 121 -17.84 19.86 -68.35
CA PRO A 121 -16.62 19.79 -69.15
C PRO A 121 -16.26 21.20 -69.66
N PRO A 122 -15.02 21.68 -69.48
CA PRO A 122 -14.61 22.96 -70.04
C PRO A 122 -14.74 22.89 -71.56
N VAL A 123 -15.50 23.83 -72.13
CA VAL A 123 -15.58 24.03 -73.58
C VAL A 123 -14.21 24.53 -74.03
N MET A 124 -13.37 23.60 -74.51
CA MET A 124 -12.10 23.95 -75.16
C MET A 124 -12.40 24.90 -76.33
N PRO A 125 -11.68 26.02 -76.50
CA PRO A 125 -11.73 26.76 -77.74
C PRO A 125 -11.14 25.85 -78.83
N MET A 126 -12.02 25.37 -79.70
CA MET A 126 -11.71 24.53 -80.84
C MET A 126 -10.88 25.36 -81.84
N MET A 127 -9.56 25.16 -81.85
CA MET A 127 -8.75 25.51 -83.02
C MET A 127 -8.90 24.41 -84.08
N ALA A 128 -9.24 24.83 -85.29
CA ALA A 128 -9.54 23.99 -86.45
C ALA A 128 -8.33 23.18 -86.96
N PRO A 129 -8.55 22.10 -87.74
CA PRO A 129 -7.54 21.08 -88.03
C PRO A 129 -6.71 21.41 -89.28
N ASN A 130 -5.43 21.03 -89.27
CA ASN A 130 -4.60 20.94 -90.48
C ASN A 130 -4.10 19.49 -90.67
N ALA A 131 -3.98 19.10 -91.93
CA ALA A 131 -4.10 17.72 -92.40
C ALA A 131 -2.80 16.86 -92.41
N MET A 132 -3.03 15.55 -92.22
CA MET A 132 -2.46 14.38 -92.94
C MET A 132 -1.11 13.70 -92.55
N ALA A 133 -1.25 12.46 -92.03
CA ALA A 133 -0.47 11.19 -92.21
C ALA A 133 0.86 10.92 -91.45
N PRO A 134 1.30 9.65 -91.27
CA PRO A 134 0.59 8.42 -90.84
C PRO A 134 1.24 7.72 -89.60
N ALA A 135 0.60 6.62 -89.16
CA ALA A 135 0.83 5.78 -87.98
C ALA A 135 2.27 5.49 -87.51
N MET A 136 2.51 5.57 -86.19
CA MET A 136 3.26 4.58 -85.38
C MET A 136 3.03 4.77 -83.86
N SER A 137 3.07 3.64 -83.15
CA SER A 137 3.08 3.45 -81.68
C SER A 137 1.80 3.76 -80.89
N VAL A 138 1.08 2.67 -80.60
CA VAL A 138 0.33 2.50 -79.35
C VAL A 138 1.34 2.50 -78.21
N GLN A 139 1.25 3.46 -77.29
CA GLN A 139 1.57 3.23 -75.88
C GLN A 139 0.92 4.30 -74.99
N GLN A 140 0.16 3.79 -74.04
CA GLN A 140 -0.69 4.51 -73.10
C GLN A 140 0.11 5.52 -72.26
N PRO A 141 -0.49 6.66 -71.87
CA PRO A 141 0.07 7.46 -70.79
C PRO A 141 -0.03 6.62 -69.50
N VAL A 142 1.13 6.19 -69.01
CA VAL A 142 1.31 5.60 -67.68
C VAL A 142 0.77 6.59 -66.66
N MET A 143 -0.33 6.22 -65.99
CA MET A 143 -0.70 6.83 -64.72
C MET A 143 0.43 6.54 -63.74
N GLN A 144 1.27 7.54 -63.47
CA GLN A 144 2.14 7.52 -62.30
C GLN A 144 1.27 7.80 -61.08
N GLN A 145 0.70 6.72 -60.53
CA GLN A 145 0.36 6.67 -59.13
C GLN A 145 1.66 6.91 -58.34
N PRO A 146 1.72 7.86 -57.39
CA PRO A 146 2.75 7.78 -56.38
C PRO A 146 2.50 6.47 -55.64
N ALA A 147 3.35 5.49 -55.91
CA ALA A 147 3.40 4.25 -55.17
C ALA A 147 3.71 4.63 -53.72
N ALA A 148 2.66 4.76 -52.90
CA ALA A 148 2.80 4.31 -51.54
C ALA A 148 3.30 2.88 -51.67
N THR A 149 4.55 2.67 -51.29
CA THR A 149 5.07 1.35 -50.97
C THR A 149 4.17 0.81 -49.87
N VAL A 150 3.07 0.17 -50.27
CA VAL A 150 2.54 -0.96 -49.53
C VAL A 150 3.72 -1.91 -49.55
N GLU A 151 4.52 -1.85 -48.49
CA GLU A 151 5.47 -2.88 -48.13
C GLU A 151 4.66 -4.16 -48.16
N ARG A 152 4.78 -4.89 -49.28
CA ARG A 152 4.18 -6.20 -49.41
C ARG A 152 4.96 -7.03 -48.42
N VAL A 153 4.46 -7.08 -47.19
CA VAL A 153 5.02 -7.93 -46.14
C VAL A 153 5.12 -9.30 -46.78
N ASP A 154 6.35 -9.75 -46.96
CA ASP A 154 6.62 -10.96 -47.72
C ASP A 154 5.87 -12.10 -47.01
N ALA A 155 5.24 -13.00 -47.76
CA ALA A 155 4.54 -14.13 -47.17
C ALA A 155 5.49 -14.95 -46.26
N GLN A 156 6.80 -14.84 -46.52
CA GLN A 156 7.89 -15.39 -45.73
C GLN A 156 8.04 -14.74 -44.35
N ASP A 157 7.86 -13.43 -44.21
CA ASP A 157 7.93 -12.74 -42.91
C ASP A 157 6.75 -13.12 -42.01
N PHE A 158 5.55 -13.24 -42.59
CA PHE A 158 4.39 -13.74 -41.86
C PHE A 158 4.57 -15.20 -41.43
N ALA A 159 5.14 -16.05 -42.29
CA ALA A 159 5.44 -17.44 -41.94
C ALA A 159 6.46 -17.52 -40.79
N ALA A 160 7.50 -16.69 -40.80
CA ALA A 160 8.51 -16.64 -39.73
C ALA A 160 7.92 -16.17 -38.39
N VAL A 161 7.06 -15.15 -38.41
CA VAL A 161 6.36 -14.67 -37.19
C VAL A 161 5.42 -15.74 -36.65
N LEU A 162 4.67 -16.43 -37.51
CA LEU A 162 3.77 -17.50 -37.10
C LEU A 162 4.56 -18.68 -36.48
N GLN A 163 5.68 -19.05 -37.09
CA GLN A 163 6.54 -20.13 -36.63
C GLN A 163 7.19 -19.79 -35.27
N LYS A 164 7.56 -18.52 -35.07
CA LYS A 164 8.08 -18.02 -33.79
C LYS A 164 7.03 -18.00 -32.68
N SER A 165 5.76 -17.78 -33.01
CA SER A 165 4.65 -17.88 -32.06
C SER A 165 4.37 -19.33 -31.66
N ILE A 166 4.43 -20.27 -32.61
CA ILE A 166 4.26 -21.71 -32.35
C ILE A 166 5.43 -22.23 -31.49
N GLU A 167 6.68 -21.86 -31.78
CA GLU A 167 7.84 -22.24 -30.95
C GLU A 167 7.74 -21.70 -29.51
N ARG A 168 7.20 -20.49 -29.32
CA ARG A 168 6.95 -19.93 -27.99
C ARG A 168 5.89 -20.72 -27.23
N GLU A 169 4.78 -21.09 -27.90
CA GLU A 169 3.73 -21.91 -27.29
C GLU A 169 4.23 -23.32 -26.98
N GLU A 170 5.06 -23.93 -27.82
CA GLU A 170 5.68 -25.23 -27.55
C GLU A 170 6.68 -25.18 -26.37
N GLN A 171 7.40 -24.05 -26.20
CA GLN A 171 8.24 -23.81 -25.02
C GLN A 171 7.44 -23.55 -23.74
N GLU A 172 6.27 -22.92 -23.82
CA GLU A 172 5.35 -22.79 -22.67
C GLU A 172 4.70 -24.13 -22.28
N ILE A 173 4.56 -25.08 -23.21
CA ILE A 173 4.06 -26.42 -22.90
C ILE A 173 5.14 -27.33 -22.28
N HIS A 174 6.44 -27.05 -22.49
CA HIS A 174 7.56 -27.85 -21.96
C HIS A 174 8.32 -27.21 -20.78
N ALA A 175 7.95 -26.02 -20.34
CA ALA A 175 8.45 -25.46 -19.09
C ALA A 175 7.44 -25.72 -17.96
N PRO A 176 7.86 -26.28 -16.80
CA PRO A 176 6.95 -26.38 -15.67
C PRO A 176 6.53 -24.96 -15.26
N HIS A 177 5.22 -24.74 -15.19
CA HIS A 177 4.61 -23.55 -14.60
C HIS A 177 5.13 -23.38 -13.17
N ILE A 178 6.12 -22.50 -12.97
CA ILE A 178 6.57 -22.04 -11.66
C ILE A 178 6.48 -20.51 -11.63
N THR A 179 5.26 -19.98 -11.75
CA THR A 179 5.03 -18.53 -11.65
C THR A 179 3.72 -18.17 -10.95
N GLY A 180 3.09 -19.13 -10.24
CA GLY A 180 1.92 -18.87 -9.39
C GLY A 180 2.13 -19.21 -7.90
N GLU A 181 2.98 -20.17 -7.58
CA GLU A 181 3.08 -20.70 -6.20
C GLU A 181 4.02 -19.90 -5.30
N HIS A 182 5.06 -19.26 -5.86
CA HIS A 182 6.03 -18.49 -5.07
C HIS A 182 5.46 -17.17 -4.51
N GLN A 183 4.43 -16.61 -5.16
CA GLN A 183 3.79 -15.39 -4.69
C GLN A 183 2.80 -15.67 -3.55
N ALA A 184 2.16 -16.84 -3.54
CA ALA A 184 1.30 -17.28 -2.44
C ALA A 184 2.10 -17.75 -1.22
N ALA A 185 3.21 -18.47 -1.44
CA ALA A 185 4.09 -18.93 -0.36
C ALA A 185 4.79 -17.75 0.35
N GLY A 186 5.26 -16.74 -0.40
CA GLY A 186 5.89 -15.54 0.17
C GLY A 186 4.92 -14.69 1.00
N LEU A 187 3.63 -14.65 0.65
CA LEU A 187 2.61 -13.97 1.46
C LEU A 187 2.26 -14.76 2.73
N ALA A 188 2.14 -16.09 2.64
CA ALA A 188 1.84 -16.93 3.79
C ALA A 188 2.98 -16.93 4.83
N GLU A 189 4.23 -16.93 4.38
CA GLU A 189 5.41 -16.91 5.25
C GLU A 189 5.61 -15.55 5.93
N ALA A 190 5.27 -14.45 5.27
CA ALA A 190 5.25 -13.11 5.87
C ALA A 190 4.15 -12.93 6.92
N MET A 191 3.01 -13.63 6.77
CA MET A 191 1.92 -13.61 7.75
C MET A 191 2.21 -14.50 8.97
N ASN A 192 2.85 -15.66 8.76
CA ASN A 192 3.22 -16.58 9.83
C ASN A 192 4.30 -15.99 10.76
N ASN A 193 5.30 -15.30 10.20
CA ASN A 193 6.34 -14.64 11.00
C ASN A 193 5.81 -13.45 11.82
N ARG A 194 4.70 -12.81 11.40
CA ARG A 194 4.09 -11.72 12.16
C ARG A 194 3.21 -12.19 13.32
N ALA A 195 2.69 -13.41 13.26
CA ALA A 195 1.91 -14.02 14.35
C ALA A 195 2.82 -14.57 15.47
N ALA A 196 4.07 -14.89 15.17
CA ALA A 196 5.02 -15.47 16.13
C ALA A 196 5.66 -14.46 17.11
N GLU A 197 5.56 -13.15 16.87
CA GLU A 197 6.12 -12.12 17.78
C GLU A 197 5.14 -11.61 18.85
N VAL A 198 3.91 -12.16 18.93
CA VAL A 198 2.89 -11.74 19.90
C VAL A 198 2.41 -12.93 20.73
N SER A 199 3.29 -13.54 21.52
CA SER A 199 2.89 -14.42 22.62
C SER A 199 4.03 -14.65 23.60
N GLU A 200 4.15 -13.79 24.61
CA GLU A 200 4.56 -14.14 25.99
C GLU A 200 3.91 -13.12 26.97
N GLU A 201 2.85 -13.58 27.67
CA GLU A 201 2.41 -13.35 29.09
C GLU A 201 2.55 -11.98 29.85
N PRO A 202 1.91 -11.80 31.03
CA PRO A 202 0.53 -12.02 31.44
C PRO A 202 -0.08 -10.75 32.11
N ALA A 203 -1.33 -10.87 32.54
CA ALA A 203 -2.16 -9.83 33.14
C ALA A 203 -1.58 -9.12 34.38
N ASP A 204 -1.71 -7.78 34.42
CA ASP A 204 -2.15 -7.09 35.64
C ASP A 204 -2.81 -5.74 35.30
N LYS A 205 -3.97 -5.48 35.88
CA LYS A 205 -4.69 -4.19 35.85
C LYS A 205 -4.64 -3.61 37.26
N PRO A 206 -4.57 -2.27 37.43
CA PRO A 206 -5.83 -1.63 37.78
C PRO A 206 -6.10 -0.27 37.10
N ALA A 207 -7.41 -0.08 36.93
CA ALA A 207 -8.21 1.06 36.53
C ALA A 207 -7.66 2.50 36.66
N GLY A 208 -7.90 3.26 35.58
CA GLY A 208 -8.18 4.70 35.57
C GLY A 208 -9.38 4.97 34.62
N PRO A 209 -10.16 6.06 34.79
CA PRO A 209 -11.53 6.16 34.28
C PRO A 209 -11.62 6.77 32.87
N VAL A 210 -12.37 6.06 32.01
CA VAL A 210 -13.27 6.53 30.94
C VAL A 210 -12.77 7.67 30.05
N GLU A 211 -12.12 7.29 28.95
CA GLU A 211 -12.33 7.93 27.64
C GLU A 211 -12.85 6.84 26.69
N GLU A 212 -13.89 7.15 25.94
CA GLU A 212 -14.63 6.23 25.07
C GLU A 212 -13.70 5.57 24.04
N ASP A 213 -13.44 4.29 24.26
CA ASP A 213 -12.53 3.47 23.47
C ASP A 213 -13.30 2.90 22.25
N PRO A 214 -12.90 3.19 21.00
CA PRO A 214 -13.55 2.62 19.80
C PRO A 214 -13.45 1.08 19.72
N THR A 215 -12.74 0.44 20.65
CA THR A 215 -12.66 -1.02 20.80
C THR A 215 -13.92 -1.64 21.41
N GLU A 216 -14.71 -0.91 22.21
CA GLU A 216 -15.95 -1.45 22.78
C GLU A 216 -17.04 -1.66 21.72
N GLY A 217 -17.20 -0.72 20.79
CA GLY A 217 -18.17 -0.83 19.69
C GLY A 217 -17.85 -1.98 18.72
N MET A 218 -16.56 -2.27 18.51
CA MET A 218 -16.09 -3.40 17.70
C MET A 218 -16.38 -4.74 18.41
N SER A 219 -16.15 -4.80 19.73
CA SER A 219 -16.45 -5.97 20.57
C SER A 219 -17.96 -6.27 20.63
N GLN A 220 -18.78 -5.24 20.80
CA GLN A 220 -20.25 -5.38 20.77
C GLN A 220 -20.76 -5.85 19.40
N SER A 221 -20.19 -5.30 18.32
CA SER A 221 -20.51 -5.73 16.95
C SER A 221 -20.08 -7.18 16.68
N ALA A 222 -18.93 -7.60 17.23
CA ALA A 222 -18.44 -8.97 17.13
C ALA A 222 -19.31 -9.96 17.96
N ALA A 223 -19.74 -9.57 19.15
CA ALA A 223 -20.67 -10.35 19.97
C ALA A 223 -22.05 -10.49 19.29
N LYS A 224 -22.56 -9.40 18.70
CA LYS A 224 -23.79 -9.41 17.89
C LYS A 224 -23.63 -10.31 16.66
N ALA A 225 -22.49 -10.27 15.98
CA ALA A 225 -22.19 -11.15 14.85
C ALA A 225 -22.19 -12.63 15.24
N ARG A 226 -21.55 -12.98 16.36
CA ARG A 226 -21.54 -14.36 16.88
C ARG A 226 -22.95 -14.85 17.19
N ALA A 227 -23.78 -14.03 17.81
CA ALA A 227 -25.17 -14.37 18.12
C ALA A 227 -26.02 -14.62 16.84
N LEU A 228 -25.81 -13.81 15.80
CA LEU A 228 -26.48 -13.98 14.50
C LEU A 228 -26.04 -15.26 13.78
N LEU A 229 -24.75 -15.57 13.79
CA LEU A 229 -24.24 -16.82 13.21
C LEU A 229 -24.77 -18.06 13.95
N LEU A 230 -24.83 -18.02 15.28
CA LEU A 230 -25.37 -19.11 16.11
C LEU A 230 -26.89 -19.30 15.92
N SER A 231 -27.62 -18.22 15.61
CA SER A 231 -29.05 -18.29 15.29
C SER A 231 -29.33 -18.74 13.84
N GLY A 232 -28.29 -19.06 13.06
CA GLY A 232 -28.41 -19.64 11.72
C GLY A 232 -28.47 -18.62 10.58
N TYR A 233 -28.18 -17.35 10.85
CA TYR A 233 -28.11 -16.32 9.80
C TYR A 233 -26.90 -16.53 8.88
N SER A 234 -27.04 -16.09 7.62
CA SER A 234 -25.97 -16.17 6.62
C SER A 234 -24.84 -15.18 6.93
N VAL A 235 -23.64 -15.46 6.38
CA VAL A 235 -22.45 -14.62 6.54
C VAL A 235 -22.69 -13.23 5.94
N GLU A 236 -23.42 -13.15 4.82
CA GLU A 236 -23.72 -11.86 4.17
C GLU A 236 -24.72 -11.01 4.95
N GLU A 237 -25.71 -11.63 5.57
CA GLU A 237 -26.74 -10.93 6.34
C GLU A 237 -26.19 -10.43 7.67
N THR A 238 -25.36 -11.25 8.32
CA THR A 238 -24.64 -10.88 9.54
C THR A 238 -23.66 -9.72 9.29
N ALA A 239 -22.94 -9.74 8.16
CA ALA A 239 -22.03 -8.66 7.76
C ALA A 239 -22.77 -7.33 7.53
N ARG A 240 -23.98 -7.38 6.94
CA ARG A 240 -24.83 -6.20 6.74
C ARG A 240 -25.37 -5.64 8.05
N GLU A 241 -25.77 -6.51 8.97
CA GLU A 241 -26.42 -6.15 10.24
C GLU A 241 -25.44 -5.68 11.34
N THR A 242 -24.16 -6.02 11.19
CA THR A 242 -23.10 -5.67 12.15
C THR A 242 -22.08 -4.67 11.58
N GLY A 243 -22.10 -4.43 10.27
CA GLY A 243 -21.10 -3.59 9.59
C GLY A 243 -19.70 -4.22 9.52
N ILE A 244 -19.55 -5.47 9.97
CA ILE A 244 -18.29 -6.22 9.92
C ILE A 244 -18.13 -6.82 8.52
N GLY A 245 -16.93 -6.68 7.94
CA GLY A 245 -16.63 -7.22 6.62
C GLY A 245 -16.87 -8.73 6.53
N LYS A 246 -17.31 -9.22 5.36
CA LYS A 246 -17.65 -10.65 5.14
C LYS A 246 -16.54 -11.61 5.58
N GLY A 247 -15.27 -11.28 5.28
CA GLY A 247 -14.12 -12.11 5.68
C GLY A 247 -13.91 -12.17 7.20
N ALA A 248 -14.24 -11.10 7.93
CA ALA A 248 -14.17 -11.10 9.40
C ALA A 248 -15.32 -11.89 10.05
N ILE A 249 -16.50 -11.90 9.43
CA ILE A 249 -17.61 -12.78 9.85
C ILE A 249 -17.28 -14.25 9.57
N GLU A 250 -16.63 -14.54 8.44
CA GLU A 250 -16.22 -15.90 8.07
C GLU A 250 -15.15 -16.45 9.02
N LEU A 251 -14.17 -15.63 9.41
CA LEU A 251 -13.22 -15.94 10.48
C LEU A 251 -13.92 -16.20 11.81
N LEU A 252 -14.89 -15.35 12.21
CA LEU A 252 -15.65 -15.56 13.44
C LEU A 252 -16.44 -16.88 13.42
N ARG A 253 -16.94 -17.28 12.25
CA ARG A 253 -17.62 -18.57 12.05
C ARG A 253 -16.68 -19.75 12.21
N GLU A 254 -15.48 -19.66 11.62
CA GLU A 254 -14.46 -20.70 11.69
C GLU A 254 -13.91 -20.85 13.11
N MET A 255 -13.61 -19.74 13.79
CA MET A 255 -13.22 -19.75 15.21
C MET A 255 -14.29 -20.39 16.08
N ASN A 256 -15.57 -20.02 15.88
CA ASN A 256 -16.65 -20.58 16.68
C ASN A 256 -16.86 -22.08 16.41
N ARG A 257 -16.63 -22.53 15.17
CA ARG A 257 -16.67 -23.94 14.82
C ARG A 257 -15.58 -24.74 15.55
N HIS A 258 -14.37 -24.19 15.63
CA HIS A 258 -13.26 -24.82 16.35
C HIS A 258 -13.37 -24.72 17.87
N GLU A 259 -14.07 -23.72 18.42
CA GLU A 259 -14.35 -23.60 19.86
C GLU A 259 -15.41 -24.62 20.37
N LEU A 260 -16.15 -25.26 19.45
CA LEU A 260 -17.22 -26.23 19.77
C LEU A 260 -16.83 -27.70 19.58
N GLU A 261 -15.60 -27.99 19.10
CA GLU A 261 -14.99 -29.33 19.02
C GLU A 261 -14.04 -29.58 20.20
#